data_AF-A0A7C0YS85-F1
#
_entry.id   AF-A0A7C0YS85-F1
#
_cell.length_a   1.000
_cell.length_b   1.000
_cell.length_c   1.000
_cell.angle_alpha   90.00
_cell.angle_beta   90.00
_cell.angle_gamma   90.00
#
_symmetry.space_group_name_H-M   'P 1'
#
loop_
_entity.id
_entity.type
_entity.pdbx_description
1 polymer ?
#
loop_
_entity_poly.entity_id
_entity_poly.type
_entity_poly.pdbx_seq_one_letter_code
_entity_poly.pdbx_strand_id
1 'polypeptide(L)'
;MKTSLDCIPCFLSQSLEASRMVSDDREVHEKVLKKVMNYLQNISFDFPPPFVSRKVHEIIRREVGSKDPYKTAKEKSNIVAKGYYEKLNKIVDESQDPFICSLKVAIAGNAIDFGTMNRIGIDEA
;
A
#
# COMPACT_ATOMS: atom_id res chain seq x y z
N MET A 1 15.28 12.17 1.38
CA MET A 1 13.92 12.60 1.78
C MET A 1 13.81 12.45 3.29
N LYS A 2 13.25 13.45 3.97
CA LYS A 2 12.99 13.44 5.42
C LYS A 2 11.50 13.22 5.67
N THR A 3 11.15 12.76 6.86
CA THR A 3 9.75 12.64 7.26
C THR A 3 9.16 14.05 7.36
N SER A 4 7.97 14.27 6.78
CA SER A 4 7.23 15.53 6.92
C SER A 4 6.11 15.38 7.94
N LEU A 5 5.53 16.51 8.35
CA LEU A 5 4.39 16.51 9.28
C LEU A 5 3.19 15.73 8.69
N ASP A 6 3.00 15.78 7.36
CA ASP A 6 1.94 15.05 6.64
C ASP A 6 2.12 13.52 6.68
N CYS A 7 3.33 13.03 6.98
CA CYS A 7 3.56 11.59 7.14
C CYS A 7 2.87 11.04 8.38
N ILE A 8 2.68 11.84 9.44
CA ILE A 8 2.06 11.38 10.69
C ILE A 8 0.60 10.94 10.49
N PRO A 9 -0.31 11.77 9.94
CA PRO A 9 -1.66 11.31 9.65
C PRO A 9 -1.67 10.18 8.61
N CYS A 10 -0.77 10.20 7.63
CA CYS A 10 -0.66 9.12 6.64
C CYS A 10 -0.36 7.76 7.29
N PHE A 11 0.64 7.67 8.19
CA PHE A 11 0.97 6.43 8.89
C PHE A 11 -0.19 5.92 9.75
N LEU A 12 -0.95 6.82 10.38
CA LEU A 12 -2.12 6.44 11.19
C LEU A 12 -3.25 5.87 10.33
N SER A 13 -3.59 6.54 9.22
CA SER A 13 -4.59 6.05 8.27
C SER A 13 -4.20 4.69 7.71
N GLN A 14 -2.96 4.53 7.24
CA GLN A 14 -2.44 3.25 6.73
C GLN A 14 -2.47 2.15 7.80
N SER A 15 -2.18 2.49 9.06
CA SER A 15 -2.23 1.52 10.16
C SER A 15 -3.63 1.01 10.41
N LEU A 16 -4.63 1.91 10.37
CA LEU A 16 -6.03 1.53 10.53
C LEU A 16 -6.52 0.68 9.36
N GLU A 17 -6.22 1.09 8.12
CA GLU A 17 -6.60 0.34 6.92
C GLU A 17 -5.98 -1.06 6.92
N ALA A 18 -4.68 -1.19 7.20
CA ALA A 18 -4.01 -2.48 7.28
C ALA A 18 -4.59 -3.37 8.38
N SER A 19 -5.02 -2.80 9.51
CA SER A 19 -5.63 -3.56 10.60
C SER A 19 -7.01 -4.10 10.21
N ARG A 20 -7.80 -3.29 9.49
CA ARG A 20 -9.13 -3.69 8.96
C ARG A 20 -9.06 -4.77 7.90
N MET A 21 -7.93 -4.91 7.18
CA MET A 21 -7.75 -6.01 6.23
C MET A 21 -7.62 -7.39 6.92
N VAL A 22 -7.34 -7.42 8.22
CA VAL A 22 -7.10 -8.67 8.97
C VAL A 22 -8.21 -8.98 9.97
N SER A 23 -8.83 -7.96 10.56
CA SER A 23 -9.81 -8.13 11.64
C SER A 23 -10.88 -7.06 11.56
N ASP A 24 -12.13 -7.42 11.89
CA ASP A 24 -13.25 -6.49 12.10
C ASP A 24 -13.39 -6.06 13.57
N ASP A 25 -12.50 -6.54 14.45
CA ASP A 25 -12.53 -6.21 15.88
C ASP A 25 -12.00 -4.81 16.15
N ARG A 26 -12.88 -3.95 16.68
CA ARG A 26 -12.56 -2.58 17.07
C ARG A 26 -11.44 -2.52 18.11
N GLU A 27 -11.38 -3.45 19.06
CA GLU A 27 -10.35 -3.45 20.11
C GLU A 27 -8.96 -3.69 19.52
N VAL A 28 -8.86 -4.53 18.50
CA VAL A 28 -7.61 -4.76 17.75
C VAL A 28 -7.18 -3.47 17.05
N HIS A 29 -8.10 -2.77 16.38
CA HIS A 29 -7.79 -1.50 15.69
C HIS A 29 -7.30 -0.43 16.67
N GLU A 30 -7.99 -0.28 17.80
CA GLU A 30 -7.62 0.68 18.84
C GLU A 30 -6.23 0.37 19.41
N LYS A 31 -5.94 -0.90 19.69
CA LYS A 31 -4.64 -1.36 20.19
C LYS A 31 -3.50 -1.06 19.20
N VAL A 32 -3.71 -1.30 17.91
CA VAL A 32 -2.73 -0.97 16.85
C VAL A 32 -2.48 0.53 16.84
N LEU A 33 -3.53 1.35 16.75
CA LEU A 33 -3.39 2.80 16.67
C LEU A 33 -2.67 3.38 17.90
N LYS A 34 -3.04 2.95 19.11
CA LYS A 34 -2.35 3.38 20.34
C LYS A 34 -0.85 3.08 20.31
N LYS A 35 -0.46 1.88 19.85
CA LYS A 35 0.96 1.51 19.76
C LYS A 35 1.70 2.26 18.66
N VAL A 36 1.05 2.51 17.52
CA VAL A 36 1.64 3.31 16.43
C VAL A 36 1.82 4.75 16.88
N MET A 37 0.82 5.39 17.50
CA MET A 37 0.95 6.75 18.06
C MET A 37 2.09 6.83 19.09
N ASN A 38 2.20 5.85 19.98
CA ASN A 38 3.29 5.80 20.96
C ASN A 38 4.68 5.67 20.32
N TYR A 39 4.78 5.03 19.15
CA TYR A 39 6.02 5.02 18.37
C TYR A 39 6.25 6.36 17.68
N LEU A 40 5.25 6.89 17.00
CA LEU A 40 5.33 8.14 16.21
C LEU A 40 5.65 9.37 17.06
N GLN A 41 5.20 9.45 18.32
CA GLN A 41 5.54 10.57 19.21
C GLN A 41 7.05 10.67 19.51
N ASN A 42 7.83 9.61 19.26
CA ASN A 42 9.24 9.50 19.62
C ASN A 42 10.18 9.44 18.40
N ILE A 43 9.68 9.61 17.17
CA ILE A 43 10.53 9.53 15.98
C ILE A 43 11.34 10.81 15.76
N SER A 44 12.51 10.69 15.13
CA SER A 44 13.17 11.84 14.50
C SER A 44 12.62 12.04 13.08
N PHE A 45 12.29 13.29 12.75
CA PHE A 45 11.88 13.67 11.40
C PHE A 45 13.04 13.64 10.38
N ASP A 46 14.29 13.53 10.84
CA ASP A 46 15.45 13.35 9.95
C ASP A 46 15.49 11.99 9.27
N PHE A 47 14.77 11.00 9.80
CA PHE A 47 14.64 9.71 9.16
C PHE A 47 13.75 9.78 7.91
N PRO A 48 14.07 8.99 6.87
CA PRO A 48 13.23 8.91 5.68
C PRO A 48 11.90 8.18 6.01
N PRO A 49 10.76 8.59 5.42
CA PRO A 49 9.45 7.96 5.69
C PRO A 49 9.43 6.44 5.56
N PRO A 50 10.10 5.81 4.56
CA PRO A 50 10.15 4.34 4.46
C PRO A 50 10.78 3.65 5.68
N PHE A 51 11.73 4.30 6.37
CA PHE A 51 12.33 3.76 7.58
C PHE A 51 11.31 3.72 8.74
N VAL A 52 10.54 4.80 8.91
CA VAL A 52 9.47 4.90 9.91
C VAL A 52 8.33 3.94 9.56
N SER A 53 7.89 3.92 8.31
CA SER A 53 6.86 3.02 7.79
C SER A 53 7.18 1.54 8.06
N ARG A 54 8.44 1.11 7.88
CA ARG A 54 8.85 -0.25 8.22
C ARG A 54 8.53 -0.61 9.66
N LYS A 55 8.83 0.29 10.62
CA LYS A 55 8.55 0.08 12.04
C LYS A 55 7.06 0.11 12.35
N VAL A 56 6.30 0.99 11.71
CA VAL A 56 4.83 1.00 11.77
C VAL A 56 4.26 -0.35 11.31
N HIS A 57 4.68 -0.89 10.17
CA HIS A 57 4.24 -2.19 9.69
C HIS A 57 4.68 -3.37 10.57
N GLU A 58 5.85 -3.29 11.21
CA GLU A 58 6.27 -4.28 12.22
C GLU A 58 5.31 -4.29 13.43
N ILE A 59 4.88 -3.12 13.90
CA ILE A 59 3.88 -2.99 14.98
C ILE A 59 2.55 -3.61 14.52
N ILE A 60 2.04 -3.21 13.36
CA ILE A 60 0.75 -3.71 12.83
C ILE A 60 0.76 -5.25 12.80
N ARG A 61 1.75 -5.86 12.13
CA ARG A 61 1.87 -7.32 12.01
C ARG A 61 1.86 -8.04 13.36
N ARG A 62 2.57 -7.50 14.34
CA ARG A 62 2.65 -8.08 15.68
C ARG A 62 1.30 -8.02 16.41
N GLU A 63 0.59 -6.90 16.32
CA GLU A 63 -0.66 -6.71 17.05
C GLU A 63 -1.84 -7.43 16.41
N VAL A 64 -1.90 -7.52 15.07
CA VAL A 64 -2.96 -8.23 14.35
C VAL A 64 -2.71 -9.73 14.22
N GLY A 65 -1.52 -10.21 14.61
CA GLY A 65 -1.16 -11.63 14.53
C GLY A 65 -0.98 -12.18 13.11
N SER A 66 -0.89 -11.31 12.09
CA SER A 66 -0.71 -11.70 10.69
C SER A 66 0.69 -11.33 10.18
N LYS A 67 1.33 -12.28 9.49
CA LYS A 67 2.63 -12.05 8.83
C LYS A 67 2.52 -11.08 7.65
N ASP A 68 1.37 -11.01 6.99
CA ASP A 68 1.12 -10.09 5.87
C ASP A 68 -0.35 -9.65 5.86
N PRO A 69 -0.67 -8.47 6.41
CA PRO A 69 -2.01 -7.90 6.41
C PRO A 69 -2.60 -7.73 5.00
N TYR A 70 -1.75 -7.61 3.98
CA TYR A 70 -2.14 -7.31 2.61
C TYR A 70 -2.29 -8.56 1.74
N LYS A 71 -2.11 -9.77 2.28
CA LYS A 71 -2.07 -11.01 1.49
C LYS A 71 -3.28 -11.16 0.56
N THR A 72 -4.49 -11.05 1.11
CA THR A 72 -5.73 -11.18 0.32
C THR A 72 -5.87 -10.09 -0.74
N ALA A 73 -5.49 -8.84 -0.42
CA ALA A 73 -5.51 -7.74 -1.38
C ALA A 73 -4.53 -8.01 -2.54
N LYS A 74 -3.30 -8.45 -2.23
CA LYS A 74 -2.30 -8.84 -3.23
C LYS A 74 -2.79 -9.97 -4.13
N GLU A 75 -3.40 -11.00 -3.55
CA GLU A 75 -3.97 -12.12 -4.31
C GLU A 75 -5.06 -11.65 -5.28
N LYS A 76 -5.97 -10.78 -4.83
CA LYS A 76 -7.01 -10.18 -5.70
C LYS A 76 -6.40 -9.35 -6.83
N SER A 77 -5.44 -8.47 -6.55
CA SER A 77 -4.79 -7.71 -7.61
C SER A 77 -4.03 -8.58 -8.59
N ASN A 78 -3.38 -9.66 -8.13
CA ASN A 78 -2.70 -10.59 -9.04
C ASN A 78 -3.68 -11.30 -9.97
N ILE A 79 -4.89 -11.65 -9.49
CA ILE A 79 -5.93 -12.23 -10.34
C ILE A 79 -6.38 -11.22 -11.40
N VAL A 80 -6.65 -9.98 -11.01
CA VAL A 80 -7.06 -8.90 -11.93
C VAL A 80 -5.96 -8.64 -12.96
N ALA A 81 -4.71 -8.45 -12.52
CA ALA A 81 -3.57 -8.19 -13.41
C ALA A 81 -3.34 -9.32 -14.40
N LYS A 82 -3.47 -10.59 -13.97
CA LYS A 82 -3.39 -11.76 -14.87
C LYS A 82 -4.50 -11.73 -15.93
N GLY A 83 -5.71 -11.29 -15.57
CA GLY A 83 -6.81 -11.14 -16.53
C GLY A 83 -6.53 -10.13 -17.65
N TYR A 84 -5.69 -9.12 -17.39
CA TYR A 84 -5.28 -8.13 -18.39
C TYR A 84 -4.01 -8.51 -19.16
N TYR A 85 -3.25 -9.51 -18.72
CA TYR A 85 -1.91 -9.80 -19.23
C TYR A 85 -1.87 -9.98 -20.75
N GLU A 86 -2.69 -10.88 -21.30
CA GLU A 86 -2.74 -11.14 -22.75
C GLU A 86 -3.11 -9.90 -23.56
N LYS A 87 -4.06 -9.11 -23.06
CA LYS A 87 -4.49 -7.86 -23.71
C LYS A 87 -3.38 -6.81 -23.70
N LEU A 88 -2.71 -6.64 -22.56
CA LEU A 88 -1.59 -5.70 -22.42
C LEU A 88 -0.41 -6.12 -23.30
N ASN A 89 -0.12 -7.41 -23.39
CA ASN A 89 0.94 -7.93 -24.25
C ASN A 89 0.63 -7.64 -25.72
N LYS A 90 -0.60 -7.89 -26.16
CA LYS A 90 -1.05 -7.53 -27.51
C LYS A 90 -0.92 -6.04 -27.81
N ILE A 91 -1.29 -5.17 -26.86
CA ILE A 91 -1.13 -3.70 -26.99
C ILE A 91 0.34 -3.33 -27.20
N VAL A 92 1.25 -3.97 -26.48
CA VAL A 92 2.69 -3.73 -26.61
C VAL A 92 3.18 -4.19 -27.98
N ASP A 93 2.85 -5.41 -28.39
CA ASP A 93 3.28 -6.02 -29.65
C ASP A 93 2.78 -5.28 -30.90
N GLU A 94 1.57 -4.72 -30.84
CA GLU A 94 0.95 -3.97 -31.95
C GLU A 94 1.31 -2.47 -31.95
N SER A 95 2.06 -2.00 -30.95
CA SER A 95 2.41 -0.59 -30.84
C SER A 95 3.53 -0.19 -31.81
N GLN A 96 3.58 1.10 -32.17
CA GLN A 96 4.66 1.64 -33.01
C GLN A 96 6.04 1.55 -32.36
N ASP A 97 6.10 1.57 -31.03
CA ASP A 97 7.32 1.44 -30.24
C ASP A 97 7.06 0.53 -29.03
N PRO A 98 7.30 -0.79 -29.16
CA PRO A 98 7.06 -1.76 -28.09
C PRO A 98 7.87 -1.49 -26.82
N PHE A 99 9.06 -0.89 -26.93
CA PHE A 99 9.86 -0.54 -25.76
C PHE A 99 9.20 0.58 -24.95
N ILE A 100 8.81 1.66 -25.61
CA ILE A 100 8.09 2.76 -24.94
C ILE A 100 6.72 2.30 -24.43
N CYS A 101 6.01 1.46 -25.18
CA CYS A 101 4.71 0.94 -24.76
C CYS A 101 4.82 0.07 -23.50
N SER A 102 5.75 -0.89 -23.49
CA SER A 102 5.97 -1.76 -22.33
C SER A 102 6.38 -0.96 -21.08
N LEU A 103 7.21 0.09 -21.24
CA LEU A 103 7.55 0.99 -20.14
C LEU A 103 6.31 1.70 -19.57
N LYS A 104 5.42 2.21 -20.43
CA LYS A 104 4.17 2.85 -20.00
C LYS A 104 3.25 1.87 -19.27
N VAL A 105 3.12 0.65 -19.76
CA VAL A 105 2.34 -0.42 -19.10
C VAL A 105 2.92 -0.72 -17.72
N ALA A 106 4.25 -0.85 -17.60
CA ALA A 106 4.91 -1.10 -16.32
C ALA A 106 4.69 0.05 -15.31
N ILE A 107 4.80 1.30 -15.76
CA ILE A 107 4.54 2.49 -14.93
C ILE A 107 3.08 2.52 -14.48
N ALA A 108 2.14 2.29 -15.39
CA ALA A 108 0.71 2.26 -15.06
C ALA A 108 0.37 1.15 -14.05
N GLY A 109 0.94 -0.05 -14.23
CA GLY A 109 0.77 -1.15 -13.28
C GLY A 109 1.33 -0.83 -11.89
N ASN A 110 2.51 -0.21 -11.81
CA ASN A 110 3.11 0.19 -10.53
C ASN A 110 2.36 1.35 -9.84
N ALA A 111 1.56 2.12 -10.57
CA ALA A 111 0.73 3.18 -9.99
C ALA A 111 -0.53 2.65 -9.28
N ILE A 112 -0.89 1.38 -9.51
CA ILE A 112 -1.99 0.70 -8.82
C ILE A 112 -1.50 0.26 -7.43
N ASP A 113 -1.35 1.24 -6.52
CA ASP A 113 -0.84 1.04 -5.16
C ASP A 113 -1.98 0.95 -4.12
N PHE A 114 -1.85 -0.02 -3.22
CA PHE A 114 -2.75 -0.23 -2.09
C PHE A 114 -2.47 0.68 -0.90
N GLY A 115 -1.30 1.35 -0.85
CA GLY A 115 -0.90 2.23 0.24
C GLY A 115 -1.63 3.58 0.32
N THR A 116 -2.43 3.91 -0.70
CA THR A 116 -3.06 5.23 -0.90
C THR A 116 -4.52 5.15 -1.38
N MET A 117 -5.24 4.08 -1.06
CA MET A 117 -6.56 3.75 -1.64
C MET A 117 -7.68 4.81 -1.53
N ASN A 118 -7.48 5.94 -0.85
CA ASN A 118 -8.45 7.04 -0.82
C ASN A 118 -8.31 8.10 -1.94
N ARG A 119 -7.57 7.84 -3.04
CA ARG A 119 -7.40 8.87 -4.10
C ARG A 119 -7.59 8.45 -5.55
N ILE A 120 -7.69 7.16 -5.86
CA ILE A 120 -7.90 6.73 -7.25
C ILE A 120 -9.12 5.82 -7.26
N GLY A 121 -10.28 6.40 -7.58
CA GLY A 121 -11.46 5.64 -7.94
C GLY A 121 -11.18 4.90 -9.23
N ILE A 122 -11.10 3.58 -9.16
CA ILE A 122 -10.88 2.72 -10.35
C ILE A 122 -12.24 2.35 -10.99
N ASP A 123 -13.35 2.95 -10.54
CA ASP A 123 -14.72 2.64 -10.99
C ASP A 123 -15.37 3.73 -11.87
N GLU A 124 -14.59 4.48 -12.67
CA GLU A 124 -15.14 5.45 -13.64
C GLU A 124 -14.50 5.36 -15.04
N ALA A 125 -14.36 4.15 -15.60
CA ALA A 125 -14.05 3.96 -17.02
C ALA A 125 -14.82 2.81 -17.66
#